data_AF-A0A359LNT5-F1
#
_entry.id   AF-A0A359LNT5-F1
#
_cell.length_a   1.000
_cell.length_b   1.000
_cell.length_c   1.000
_cell.angle_alpha   90.00
_cell.angle_beta   90.00
_cell.angle_gamma   90.00
#
_symmetry.space_group_name_H-M   'P 1'
#
loop_
_entity.id
_entity.type
_entity.pdbx_description
1 polymer ?
#
loop_
_entity_poly.entity_id
_entity_poly.type
_entity_poly.pdbx_seq_one_letter_code
_entity_poly.pdbx_strand_id
1 'polypeptide(L)'
;MAWFFTLENTITLIVTIATLWLAYFRYSGRLESNLPLFYYVAVVVYMNSFEGILDPTVVYGAVVAALLLRFEFMAGFFLWLVRAIEVLYILYFFYRAFGVFMMWW
;
A
#
# COMPACT_ATOMS: atom_id res chain seq x y z
N MET A 1 23.40 9.10 20.72
CA MET A 1 22.46 8.06 21.22
C MET A 1 21.46 7.85 20.09
N ALA A 2 21.62 6.78 19.31
CA ALA A 2 20.81 6.57 18.11
C ALA A 2 19.35 6.30 18.52
N TRP A 3 18.44 7.14 18.07
CA TRP A 3 17.02 7.10 18.40
C TRP A 3 16.33 6.04 17.53
N PHE A 4 16.48 4.76 17.87
CA PHE A 4 15.91 3.64 17.09
C PHE A 4 14.38 3.71 16.90
N PHE A 5 13.67 4.47 17.76
CA PHE A 5 12.22 4.63 17.76
C PHE A 5 11.81 6.09 17.63
N THR A 6 12.14 6.73 16.51
CA THR A 6 11.41 7.95 16.12
C THR A 6 9.97 7.57 15.74
N LEU A 7 9.04 8.52 15.90
CA LEU A 7 7.64 8.33 15.50
C LEU A 7 7.53 7.98 14.01
N GLU A 8 8.37 8.60 13.18
CA GLU A 8 8.50 8.31 11.74
C GLU A 8 8.91 6.86 11.48
N ASN A 9 9.98 6.36 12.12
CA ASN A 9 10.46 4.99 11.90
C ASN A 9 9.43 3.96 12.36
N THR A 10 8.75 4.24 13.48
CA THR A 10 7.71 3.36 14.02
C THR A 10 6.53 3.27 13.06
N ILE A 11 6.06 4.41 12.51
CA ILE A 11 4.94 4.43 11.57
C ILE A 11 5.33 3.80 10.23
N THR A 12 6.53 4.08 9.71
CA THR A 12 7.06 3.44 8.49
C THR A 12 7.07 1.92 8.63
N LEU A 13 7.48 1.40 9.78
CA LEU A 13 7.48 -0.03 10.07
C LEU A 13 6.06 -0.60 10.12
N ILE A 14 5.12 0.10 10.77
CA ILE A 14 3.69 -0.28 10.78
C ILE A 14 3.14 -0.34 9.36
N VAL A 15 3.40 0.67 8.52
CA VAL A 15 2.96 0.71 7.11
C VAL A 15 3.58 -0.45 6.33
N THR A 16 4.85 -0.76 6.55
CA THR A 16 5.53 -1.89 5.91
C THR A 16 4.88 -3.23 6.26
N ILE A 17 4.61 -3.47 7.54
CA ILE A 17 3.91 -4.69 8.01
C ILE A 17 2.48 -4.73 7.44
N ALA A 18 1.77 -3.61 7.45
CA ALA A 18 0.43 -3.52 6.90
C ALA A 18 0.41 -3.77 5.38
N THR A 19 1.45 -3.35 4.65
CA THR A 19 1.63 -3.65 3.21
C THR A 19 1.75 -5.15 2.98
N LEU A 20 2.58 -5.84 3.77
CA LEU A 20 2.76 -7.29 3.70
C LEU A 20 1.47 -8.03 4.06
N TRP A 21 0.75 -7.56 5.10
CA TRP A 21 -0.54 -8.10 5.47
C TRP A 21 -1.57 -7.96 4.36
N LEU A 22 -1.63 -6.80 3.69
CA LEU A 22 -2.51 -6.60 2.55
C LEU A 22 -2.15 -7.53 1.38
N ALA A 23 -0.86 -7.67 1.08
CA ALA A 23 -0.38 -8.59 0.05
C ALA A 23 -0.87 -10.01 0.33
N TYR A 24 -0.67 -10.52 1.55
CA TYR A 24 -1.15 -11.83 1.98
C TYR A 24 -2.67 -11.95 1.89
N PHE A 25 -3.41 -10.94 2.38
CA PHE A 25 -4.87 -10.92 2.35
C PHE A 25 -5.43 -11.00 0.93
N ARG A 26 -4.78 -10.35 -0.05
CA ARG A 26 -5.16 -10.43 -1.47
C ARG A 26 -4.90 -11.80 -2.10
N TYR A 27 -3.92 -12.56 -1.62
CA TYR A 27 -3.72 -13.95 -2.03
C TYR A 27 -4.80 -14.88 -1.47
N SER A 28 -5.41 -14.56 -0.32
CA SER A 28 -6.53 -15.33 0.23
C SER A 28 -7.85 -15.19 -0.54
N GLY A 29 -7.90 -14.44 -1.65
CA GLY A 29 -9.03 -14.45 -2.60
C GLY A 29 -10.30 -13.73 -2.15
N ARG A 30 -10.29 -13.06 -0.99
CA ARG A 30 -11.43 -12.28 -0.48
C ARG A 30 -11.51 -10.91 -1.15
N LEU A 31 -12.00 -10.88 -2.39
CA LEU A 31 -12.16 -9.65 -3.18
C LEU A 31 -13.23 -8.70 -2.63
N GLU A 32 -14.20 -9.22 -1.88
CA GLU A 32 -15.37 -8.48 -1.40
C GLU A 32 -15.10 -7.64 -0.14
N SER A 33 -13.91 -7.78 0.46
CA SER A 33 -13.61 -7.10 1.71
C SER A 33 -13.22 -5.64 1.49
N ASN A 34 -13.73 -4.74 2.34
CA ASN A 34 -13.39 -3.31 2.32
C ASN A 34 -12.03 -3.01 2.97
N LEU A 35 -11.36 -4.01 3.57
CA LEU A 35 -10.06 -3.84 4.25
C LEU A 35 -8.94 -3.23 3.38
N PRO A 36 -8.78 -3.58 2.09
CA PRO A 36 -7.82 -2.93 1.21
C PRO A 36 -8.04 -1.42 1.13
N LEU A 37 -9.31 -0.98 1.06
CA LEU A 37 -9.63 0.43 0.94
C LEU A 37 -9.26 1.21 2.22
N PHE A 38 -9.54 0.64 3.39
CA PHE A 38 -9.10 1.23 4.67
C PHE A 38 -7.58 1.34 4.74
N TYR A 39 -6.86 0.31 4.27
CA TYR A 39 -5.40 0.37 4.17
C TYR A 39 -4.94 1.51 3.26
N TYR A 40 -5.51 1.66 2.05
CA TYR A 40 -5.10 2.74 1.15
C TYR A 40 -5.42 4.13 1.70
N VAL A 41 -6.52 4.29 2.45
CA VAL A 41 -6.80 5.54 3.17
C VAL A 41 -5.70 5.82 4.20
N ALA A 42 -5.28 4.81 4.98
CA ALA A 42 -4.17 4.96 5.91
C ALA A 42 -2.85 5.33 5.20
N VAL A 43 -2.57 4.75 4.03
CA VAL A 43 -1.40 5.10 3.20
C VAL A 43 -1.47 6.55 2.70
N VAL A 44 -2.65 7.04 2.31
CA VAL A 44 -2.83 8.45 1.92
C VAL A 44 -2.54 9.38 3.11
N VAL A 45 -3.03 9.06 4.31
CA VAL A 45 -2.73 9.82 5.53
C VAL A 45 -1.23 9.79 5.81
N TYR A 46 -0.60 8.62 5.71
CA TYR A 46 0.84 8.47 5.90
C TYR A 46 1.65 9.32 4.92
N MET A 47 1.31 9.29 3.63
CA MET A 47 1.96 10.09 2.60
C MET A 47 1.87 11.60 2.87
N ASN A 48 0.73 12.08 3.37
CA ASN A 48 0.57 13.51 3.72
C ASN A 48 1.27 13.87 5.03
N SER A 49 1.51 12.89 5.91
CA SER A 49 2.18 13.12 7.20
C SER A 49 3.71 13.10 7.05
N PHE A 50 4.23 12.39 6.06
CA PHE A 50 5.66 12.22 5.80
C PHE A 50 5.98 12.50 4.33
N GLU A 51 6.31 13.76 4.05
CA GLU A 51 6.56 14.23 2.69
C GLU A 51 7.81 13.56 2.08
N GLY A 52 7.73 13.21 0.79
CA GLY A 52 8.86 12.66 0.02
C GLY A 52 9.11 11.15 0.16
N ILE A 53 8.47 10.47 1.11
CA ILE A 53 8.61 9.01 1.26
C ILE A 53 7.89 8.27 0.12
N LEU A 54 6.63 8.63 -0.13
CA LEU A 54 5.80 8.04 -1.17
C LEU A 54 5.48 9.06 -2.26
N ASP A 55 5.38 8.58 -3.50
CA ASP A 55 4.96 9.41 -4.62
C ASP A 55 3.43 9.52 -4.65
N PRO A 56 2.86 10.74 -4.66
CA PRO A 56 1.42 10.93 -4.62
C PRO A 56 0.69 10.36 -5.83
N THR A 57 1.28 10.46 -7.02
CA THR A 57 0.68 9.92 -8.24
C THR A 57 0.53 8.41 -8.13
N VAL A 58 1.53 7.72 -7.59
CA VAL A 58 1.47 6.27 -7.36
C VAL A 58 0.43 5.91 -6.28
N VAL A 59 0.37 6.66 -5.18
CA VAL A 59 -0.60 6.40 -4.10
C VAL A 59 -2.04 6.56 -4.58
N TYR A 60 -2.35 7.66 -5.28
CA TYR A 60 -3.69 7.87 -5.84
C TYR A 60 -4.04 6.85 -6.93
N GLY A 61 -3.07 6.46 -7.76
CA GLY A 61 -3.24 5.37 -8.72
C GLY A 61 -3.64 4.05 -8.05
N ALA A 62 -3.03 3.73 -6.90
CA ALA A 62 -3.37 2.54 -6.12
C ALA A 62 -4.78 2.60 -5.52
N VAL A 63 -5.21 3.76 -5.01
CA VAL A 63 -6.59 3.97 -4.52
C VAL A 63 -7.60 3.75 -5.66
N VAL A 64 -7.34 4.34 -6.83
CA VAL A 64 -8.22 4.16 -8.00
C VAL A 64 -8.26 2.70 -8.43
N ALA A 65 -7.12 2.02 -8.52
CA ALA A 65 -7.07 0.60 -8.85
C ALA A 65 -7.84 -0.28 -7.85
N ALA A 66 -7.74 0.02 -6.55
CA ALA A 66 -8.47 -0.68 -5.51
C ALA A 66 -9.99 -0.45 -5.59
N LEU A 67 -10.42 0.76 -5.93
CA LEU A 67 -11.83 1.08 -6.18
C LEU A 67 -12.34 0.37 -7.44
N LEU A 68 -11.53 0.33 -8.50
CA LEU A 68 -11.88 -0.37 -9.73
C LEU A 68 -12.09 -1.87 -9.48
N LEU A 69 -11.24 -2.52 -8.68
CA LEU A 69 -11.39 -3.93 -8.29
C LEU A 69 -12.66 -4.22 -7.47
N ARG A 70 -13.31 -3.19 -6.91
CA ARG A 70 -14.54 -3.34 -6.15
C ARG A 70 -15.79 -3.34 -7.03
N PHE A 71 -15.72 -2.77 -8.23
CA PHE A 71 -16.86 -2.78 -9.14
C PHE A 71 -16.95 -4.10 -9.88
N GLU A 72 -18.03 -4.86 -9.66
CA GLU A 72 -18.33 -6.14 -10.33
C GLU A 72 -18.42 -6.03 -11.86
N PHE A 73 -18.52 -4.80 -12.40
CA PHE A 73 -18.50 -4.52 -13.84
C PHE A 73 -17.18 -4.93 -14.53
N MET A 74 -16.09 -5.08 -13.78
CA MET A 74 -14.82 -5.57 -14.31
C MET A 74 -14.74 -7.09 -14.13
N ALA A 75 -15.20 -7.84 -15.13
CA ALA A 75 -15.03 -9.30 -15.20
C ALA A 75 -13.95 -9.71 -16.22
N GLY A 76 -13.36 -10.89 -16.02
CA GLY A 76 -12.41 -11.49 -16.98
C GLY A 76 -11.05 -10.79 -17.05
N PHE A 77 -10.62 -10.42 -18.26
CA PHE A 77 -9.27 -9.88 -18.53
C PHE A 77 -8.99 -8.56 -17.80
N PHE A 78 -9.97 -7.64 -17.74
CA PHE A 78 -9.80 -6.35 -17.05
C PHE A 78 -9.57 -6.53 -15.56
N LEU A 79 -10.29 -7.46 -14.91
CA LEU A 79 -10.07 -7.77 -13.49
C LEU A 79 -8.64 -8.25 -13.25
N TRP A 80 -8.16 -9.16 -14.09
CA TRP A 80 -6.79 -9.69 -13.99
C TRP A 80 -5.75 -8.57 -14.16
N LEU A 81 -5.95 -7.67 -15.13
CA LEU A 81 -5.04 -6.56 -15.39
C LEU A 81 -4.99 -5.56 -14.23
N VAL A 82 -6.16 -5.13 -13.72
CA VAL A 82 -6.20 -4.19 -12.57
C VAL A 82 -5.61 -4.85 -11.32
N ARG A 83 -5.82 -6.17 -11.13
CA ARG A 83 -5.20 -6.92 -10.03
C ARG A 83 -3.68 -6.97 -10.16
N ALA A 84 -3.16 -7.18 -11.37
CA ALA A 84 -1.72 -7.15 -11.61
C ALA A 84 -1.13 -5.75 -11.31
N ILE A 85 -1.81 -4.69 -11.75
CA ILE A 85 -1.44 -3.31 -11.44
C ILE A 85 -1.47 -3.05 -9.93
N GLU A 86 -2.49 -3.53 -9.22
CA GLU A 86 -2.57 -3.39 -7.76
C GLU A 86 -1.37 -4.05 -7.06
N VAL A 87 -0.96 -5.24 -7.50
CA VAL A 87 0.23 -5.92 -6.96
C VAL A 87 1.49 -5.08 -7.19
N LEU A 88 1.63 -4.42 -8.34
CA LEU A 88 2.76 -3.51 -8.59
C LEU A 88 2.78 -2.33 -7.60
N TYR A 89 1.63 -1.77 -7.24
CA TYR A 89 1.55 -0.72 -6.23
C TYR A 89 1.93 -1.22 -4.84
N ILE A 90 1.47 -2.41 -4.45
CA ILE A 90 1.85 -3.04 -3.18
C ILE A 90 3.37 -3.27 -3.12
N LEU A 91 3.97 -3.75 -4.20
CA LEU A 91 5.42 -3.93 -4.31
C LEU A 91 6.16 -2.59 -4.21
N TYR A 92 5.68 -1.54 -4.86
CA TYR A 92 6.25 -0.21 -4.77
C TYR A 92 6.23 0.33 -3.33
N PHE A 93 5.10 0.22 -2.63
CA PHE A 93 4.99 0.66 -1.24
C PHE A 93 5.94 -0.09 -0.32
N PHE A 94 6.02 -1.42 -0.49
CA PHE A 94 6.95 -2.23 0.25
C PHE A 94 8.41 -1.81 -0.01
N TYR A 95 8.79 -1.64 -1.28
CA TYR A 95 10.15 -1.22 -1.64
C TYR A 95 10.51 0.15 -1.06
N ARG A 96 9.61 1.14 -1.15
CA ARG A 96 9.84 2.49 -0.61
C ARG A 96 9.90 2.50 0.91
N ALA A 97 8.94 1.88 1.58
CA ALA A 97 8.88 1.86 3.03
C ALA A 97 10.05 1.06 3.64
N PHE A 98 10.40 -0.08 3.03
CA PHE A 98 11.57 -0.86 3.43
C PHE A 98 12.88 -0.13 3.13
N GLY A 99 12.97 0.57 2.00
CA GLY A 99 14.13 1.38 1.66
C GLY A 99 14.37 2.52 2.66
N VAL A 100 13.31 3.22 3.08
CA VAL A 100 13.40 4.19 4.17
C VAL A 100 13.85 3.51 5.45
N PHE A 101 13.25 2.39 5.85
CA PHE A 101 13.70 1.69 7.06
C PHE A 101 15.20 1.34 7.02
N MET A 102 15.72 0.85 5.90
CA MET A 102 17.12 0.47 5.73
C MET A 102 18.09 1.65 5.63
N MET A 103 17.66 2.79 5.09
CA MET A 103 18.51 3.99 4.93
C MET A 103 18.79 4.69 6.27
N TRP A 104 17.93 4.49 7.26
CA TRP A 104 18.05 5.09 8.59
C TRP A 104 18.85 4.23 9.59
N TRP A 105 19.43 3.11 9.14
CA TRP A 105 20.40 2.29 9.88
C TRP A 105 21.84 2.70 9.53
#